data_AF-A0A124E947-F1
#
_entry.id   AF-A0A124E947-F1
#
_cell.length_a   1.000
_cell.length_b   1.000
_cell.length_c   1.000
_cell.angle_alpha   90.00
_cell.angle_beta   90.00
_cell.angle_gamma   90.00
#
_symmetry.space_group_name_H-M   'P 1'
#
loop_
_entity.id
_entity.type
_entity.pdbx_description
1 polymer ?
#
loop_
_entity_poly.entity_id
_entity_poly.type
_entity_poly.pdbx_seq_one_letter_code
_entity_poly.pdbx_strand_id
1 'polypeptide(L)'
;MTSASEVDSTCATVGAVRPQPVSRRGVVSTSVVRIVQEGTVRFPRAFSADVGAREIGAPRPDVAALRYRCGQRGARTLLLSDIDSWNVGALQSIATELGGELTTIEGVASDLELISRLPGWESPAADAARGKIRSTANRVLDDAAVIGAVRQLAEETAAAVATLQTELEGVRADIAAQGGLLRLSDNGDVCIDAPADLHDELQPIADNIESRAKALIHQAKDIDADCVEVFANLADGKITAQGAADAVSAQEMGRAQSGLSAPYPPEGEGVAPRDVTAWWDALSEEEQHKVIAEHPDWIGDRDGVPAWARREVNLAELDQEIAEAQGEVDALPTREEFLGPYGTGGPGGYLREGRYDRMVRGPQERLEKALAMREAMSIDGDPSKGYDPNKYLMLLEFPEGREPRAAIAVGNPDEAEHVAVTTPGVGTTPTSLPGMVSEAAVLQAESQRQLDFAGREGEQVSTIAWLGYEPPRE
;
A
#
# COMPACT_ATOMS: atom_id res chain seq x y z
N MET A 1 50.04 49.98 -43.85
CA MET A 1 51.32 50.14 -43.13
C MET A 1 51.02 50.01 -41.65
N THR A 2 51.59 49.11 -40.82
CA THR A 2 52.57 48.02 -41.01
C THR A 2 52.55 47.20 -39.69
N SER A 3 52.49 45.86 -39.60
CA SER A 3 52.37 44.76 -40.59
C SER A 3 51.60 43.57 -39.96
N ALA A 4 51.65 42.38 -40.55
CA ALA A 4 51.32 41.09 -39.92
C ALA A 4 52.47 40.07 -40.10
N SER A 5 52.71 39.21 -39.11
CA SER A 5 53.48 37.95 -39.21
C SER A 5 53.37 37.12 -37.92
N GLU A 6 53.08 35.81 -38.07
CA GLU A 6 53.39 34.68 -37.14
C GLU A 6 52.86 34.78 -35.68
N VAL A 7 52.01 33.91 -35.12
CA VAL A 7 51.73 32.46 -35.31
C VAL A 7 52.98 31.59 -35.14
N ASP A 8 53.25 31.11 -33.91
CA ASP A 8 53.08 29.68 -33.58
C ASP A 8 53.13 29.36 -32.06
N SER A 9 52.66 28.16 -31.71
CA SER A 9 52.99 27.39 -30.49
C SER A 9 52.64 27.93 -29.08
N THR A 10 51.36 27.82 -28.70
CA THR A 10 50.99 27.38 -27.34
C THR A 10 49.87 26.32 -27.36
N CYS A 11 50.01 25.31 -28.23
CA CYS A 11 49.08 24.18 -28.36
C CYS A 11 49.63 22.90 -27.69
N ALA A 12 50.01 23.02 -26.42
CA ALA A 12 50.33 21.95 -25.46
C ALA A 12 50.47 22.67 -24.09
N THR A 13 49.74 22.37 -23.01
CA THR A 13 49.37 21.04 -22.52
C THR A 13 48.11 21.16 -21.64
N VAL A 14 46.96 20.68 -22.12
CA VAL A 14 45.84 20.28 -21.26
C VAL A 14 45.62 18.81 -21.51
N GLY A 15 46.15 17.99 -20.59
CA GLY A 15 46.13 16.54 -20.70
C GLY A 15 44.71 16.02 -20.83
N ALA A 16 44.52 15.03 -21.70
CA ALA A 16 43.21 14.47 -21.99
C ALA A 16 42.64 13.70 -20.79
N VAL A 17 41.91 14.40 -19.92
CA VAL A 17 40.84 13.77 -19.14
C VAL A 17 39.72 13.46 -20.12
N ARG A 18 39.83 12.31 -20.80
CA ARG A 18 38.67 11.67 -21.40
C ARG A 18 37.81 11.20 -20.23
N PRO A 19 36.59 11.71 -20.01
CA PRO A 19 35.64 10.97 -19.20
C PRO A 19 35.42 9.65 -19.91
N GLN A 20 35.87 8.55 -19.28
CA GLN A 20 35.44 7.22 -19.67
C GLN A 20 33.91 7.24 -19.70
N PRO A 21 33.24 6.66 -20.70
CA PRO A 21 31.81 6.49 -20.65
C PRO A 21 31.49 5.47 -19.55
N VAL A 22 31.38 5.95 -18.31
CA VAL A 22 30.70 5.23 -17.23
C VAL A 22 29.28 5.00 -17.76
N SER A 23 29.03 3.79 -18.24
CA SER A 23 27.68 3.36 -18.59
C SER A 23 26.83 3.41 -17.32
N ARG A 24 25.51 3.59 -17.42
CA ARG A 24 24.62 3.62 -16.24
C ARG A 24 24.75 2.38 -15.32
N ARG A 25 25.30 1.26 -15.82
CA ARG A 25 25.65 0.09 -14.99
C ARG A 25 26.81 0.32 -14.01
N GLY A 26 27.73 1.25 -14.28
CA GLY A 26 29.02 1.35 -13.58
C GLY A 26 28.98 2.02 -12.20
N VAL A 27 28.06 2.96 -12.00
CA VAL A 27 27.93 3.70 -10.72
C VAL A 27 27.38 2.75 -9.63
N VAL A 28 26.27 2.09 -9.93
CA VAL A 28 25.69 1.05 -9.04
C VAL A 28 26.64 -0.15 -8.88
N SER A 29 27.33 -0.57 -9.95
CA SER A 29 28.19 -1.77 -9.97
C SER A 29 29.52 -1.66 -9.21
N THR A 30 29.87 -0.53 -8.59
CA THR A 30 31.15 -0.45 -7.84
C THR A 30 30.97 -0.52 -6.32
N SER A 31 29.94 0.12 -5.77
CA SER A 31 29.64 0.06 -4.34
C SER A 31 28.80 -1.18 -3.98
N VAL A 32 27.70 -1.43 -4.70
CA VAL A 32 26.81 -2.58 -4.44
C VAL A 32 27.54 -3.92 -4.64
N VAL A 33 28.38 -4.04 -5.68
CA VAL A 33 29.14 -5.28 -5.94
C VAL A 33 30.21 -5.55 -4.89
N ARG A 34 30.77 -4.51 -4.26
CA ARG A 34 31.85 -4.67 -3.28
C ARG A 34 31.34 -5.27 -1.96
N ILE A 35 30.15 -4.88 -1.53
CA ILE A 35 29.50 -5.37 -0.31
C ILE A 35 29.02 -6.82 -0.49
N VAL A 36 28.41 -7.16 -1.64
CA VAL A 36 27.85 -8.51 -1.86
C VAL A 36 28.93 -9.57 -2.17
N GLN A 37 30.18 -9.17 -2.48
CA GLN A 37 31.29 -10.12 -2.69
C GLN A 37 31.93 -10.68 -1.41
N GLU A 38 31.69 -10.07 -0.24
CA GLU A 38 32.12 -10.66 1.05
C GLU A 38 31.09 -11.69 1.53
N GLY A 39 31.13 -12.87 0.91
CA GLY A 39 30.10 -13.88 1.08
C GLY A 39 29.99 -14.47 2.50
N THR A 40 28.98 -14.03 3.27
CA THR A 40 28.09 -14.86 4.13
C THR A 40 26.83 -14.03 4.47
N VAL A 41 26.16 -13.46 3.47
CA VAL A 41 24.97 -12.63 3.67
C VAL A 41 23.87 -13.06 2.69
N ARG A 42 22.65 -13.25 3.18
CA ARG A 42 21.45 -13.41 2.34
C ARG A 42 20.57 -12.17 2.46
N PHE A 43 19.85 -11.91 1.39
CA PHE A 43 18.93 -10.80 1.21
C PHE A 43 17.69 -11.32 0.45
N PRO A 44 16.63 -10.51 0.28
CA PRO A 44 15.66 -10.72 -0.79
C PRO A 44 16.37 -10.96 -2.14
N ARG A 45 15.72 -11.74 -3.01
CA ARG A 45 16.30 -12.28 -4.25
C ARG A 45 16.82 -11.21 -5.17
N ALA A 46 16.17 -10.05 -5.23
CA ALA A 46 16.60 -8.95 -6.08
C ALA A 46 18.05 -8.50 -5.76
N PHE A 47 18.36 -8.29 -4.48
CA PHE A 47 19.71 -7.97 -4.00
C PHE A 47 20.73 -9.10 -4.26
N SER A 48 20.27 -10.34 -4.42
CA SER A 48 21.14 -11.50 -4.71
C SER A 48 21.33 -11.79 -6.21
N ALA A 49 20.42 -11.33 -7.08
CA ALA A 49 20.34 -11.78 -8.47
C ALA A 49 21.36 -11.11 -9.42
N ASP A 50 21.76 -9.86 -9.14
CA ASP A 50 22.55 -9.06 -10.09
C ASP A 50 24.08 -9.29 -9.98
N VAL A 51 24.52 -10.20 -9.11
CA VAL A 51 25.95 -10.50 -8.84
C VAL A 51 26.49 -11.66 -9.71
N GLY A 52 25.70 -12.12 -10.67
CA GLY A 52 26.01 -13.23 -11.59
C GLY A 52 26.98 -12.90 -12.75
N ALA A 53 28.25 -12.62 -12.41
CA ALA A 53 29.47 -12.65 -13.23
C ALA A 53 29.38 -12.61 -14.79
N ARG A 54 30.05 -11.62 -15.40
CA ARG A 54 30.46 -11.66 -16.82
C ARG A 54 31.93 -11.25 -17.00
N GLU A 55 32.84 -12.15 -16.64
CA GLU A 55 34.28 -12.00 -16.97
C GLU A 55 34.62 -12.41 -18.42
N ILE A 56 35.80 -11.96 -18.86
CA ILE A 56 36.21 -11.90 -20.26
C ILE A 56 37.19 -13.02 -20.61
N GLY A 57 36.81 -13.89 -21.55
CA GLY A 57 37.71 -14.46 -22.56
C GLY A 57 38.73 -15.55 -22.16
N ALA A 58 38.31 -16.82 -22.25
CA ALA A 58 39.19 -17.98 -22.52
C ALA A 58 38.39 -19.08 -23.28
N PRO A 59 39.04 -19.96 -24.07
CA PRO A 59 38.33 -20.83 -25.02
C PRO A 59 37.63 -22.04 -24.36
N ARG A 60 36.52 -22.47 -24.96
CA ARG A 60 35.73 -23.65 -24.53
C ARG A 60 36.53 -24.95 -24.63
N PRO A 61 36.56 -25.79 -23.59
CA PRO A 61 36.77 -27.23 -23.72
C PRO A 61 35.43 -27.98 -23.96
N ASP A 62 35.56 -29.27 -24.26
CA ASP A 62 34.58 -30.10 -24.96
C ASP A 62 33.33 -30.52 -24.16
N VAL A 63 32.29 -30.95 -24.88
CA VAL A 63 30.97 -31.30 -24.34
C VAL A 63 30.86 -32.82 -24.12
N ALA A 64 31.18 -33.29 -22.91
CA ALA A 64 30.83 -34.66 -22.51
C ALA A 64 30.62 -34.82 -20.99
N ALA A 65 29.52 -35.49 -20.64
CA ALA A 65 29.21 -36.10 -19.34
C ALA A 65 29.13 -35.19 -18.09
N LEU A 66 27.90 -34.80 -17.73
CA LEU A 66 27.33 -35.20 -16.44
C LEU A 66 25.79 -35.30 -16.53
N ARG A 67 25.25 -36.29 -15.81
CA ARG A 67 23.91 -36.85 -16.01
C ARG A 67 22.79 -35.95 -15.45
N TYR A 68 21.63 -36.03 -16.11
CA TYR A 68 20.28 -35.72 -15.60
C TYR A 68 20.19 -35.25 -14.14
N ARG A 69 19.84 -33.98 -13.95
CA ARG A 69 19.02 -33.55 -12.81
C ARG A 69 17.74 -32.93 -13.34
N CYS A 70 16.62 -33.35 -12.76
CA CYS A 70 15.27 -32.90 -13.10
C CYS A 70 14.99 -31.54 -12.42
N GLY A 71 14.09 -30.75 -13.01
CA GLY A 71 13.62 -29.48 -12.44
C GLY A 71 14.00 -28.26 -13.29
N GLN A 72 12.99 -27.61 -13.88
CA GLN A 72 13.12 -26.27 -14.44
C GLN A 72 13.32 -25.24 -13.32
N ARG A 73 13.67 -23.99 -13.69
CA ARG A 73 13.65 -22.84 -12.79
C ARG A 73 12.20 -22.50 -12.39
N GLY A 74 11.64 -23.24 -11.45
CA GLY A 74 10.48 -22.78 -10.68
C GLY A 74 10.95 -21.78 -9.63
N ALA A 75 10.13 -20.76 -9.34
CA ALA A 75 10.35 -19.92 -8.16
C ALA A 75 10.36 -20.83 -6.92
N ARG A 76 11.44 -20.79 -6.13
CA ARG A 76 11.48 -21.44 -4.82
C ARG A 76 10.42 -20.74 -3.96
N THR A 77 9.55 -21.50 -3.30
CA THR A 77 8.63 -20.93 -2.30
C THR A 77 9.46 -20.29 -1.18
N LEU A 78 9.09 -19.10 -0.74
CA LEU A 78 9.71 -18.43 0.40
C LEU A 78 9.27 -19.11 1.70
N LEU A 79 10.20 -19.33 2.62
CA LEU A 79 10.01 -20.06 3.89
C LEU A 79 10.40 -19.20 5.10
N LEU A 80 10.00 -19.60 6.30
CA LEU A 80 10.37 -18.90 7.55
C LEU A 80 11.90 -18.83 7.74
N SER A 81 12.62 -19.90 7.36
CA SER A 81 14.09 -19.93 7.37
C SER A 81 14.76 -19.06 6.29
N ASP A 82 14.01 -18.58 5.30
CA ASP A 82 14.51 -17.54 4.40
C ASP A 82 14.44 -16.17 5.12
N ILE A 83 13.36 -15.86 5.86
CA ILE A 83 13.18 -14.63 6.67
C ILE A 83 14.27 -14.51 7.74
N ASP A 84 14.51 -15.56 8.53
CA ASP A 84 15.62 -15.64 9.52
C ASP A 84 16.98 -15.28 8.92
N SER A 85 17.17 -15.60 7.63
CA SER A 85 18.47 -15.54 6.99
C SER A 85 18.79 -14.17 6.40
N TRP A 86 17.82 -13.26 6.35
CA TRP A 86 17.98 -11.91 5.85
C TRP A 86 18.70 -11.00 6.86
N ASN A 87 19.71 -10.28 6.37
CA ASN A 87 20.57 -9.47 7.25
C ASN A 87 20.19 -7.99 7.23
N VAL A 88 19.39 -7.59 8.22
CA VAL A 88 18.97 -6.19 8.48
C VAL A 88 20.17 -5.24 8.56
N GLY A 89 21.21 -5.62 9.31
CA GLY A 89 22.41 -4.78 9.49
C GLY A 89 23.20 -4.55 8.20
N ALA A 90 23.18 -5.51 7.27
CA ALA A 90 23.80 -5.35 5.96
C ALA A 90 23.00 -4.42 5.04
N LEU A 91 21.65 -4.48 5.08
CA LEU A 91 20.79 -3.52 4.36
C LEU A 91 20.98 -2.09 4.90
N GLN A 92 21.02 -1.91 6.23
CA GLN A 92 21.33 -0.63 6.87
C GLN A 92 22.72 -0.10 6.51
N SER A 93 23.71 -0.98 6.37
CA SER A 93 25.06 -0.61 5.92
C SER A 93 25.05 -0.12 4.47
N ILE A 94 24.34 -0.82 3.57
CA ILE A 94 24.14 -0.40 2.18
C ILE A 94 23.49 0.99 2.12
N ALA A 95 22.40 1.20 2.85
CA ALA A 95 21.72 2.50 2.92
C ALA A 95 22.65 3.63 3.40
N THR A 96 23.47 3.36 4.43
CA THR A 96 24.44 4.31 4.98
C THR A 96 25.52 4.68 3.97
N GLU A 97 26.08 3.70 3.25
CA GLU A 97 27.08 3.94 2.21
C GLU A 97 26.51 4.74 1.03
N LEU A 98 25.30 4.41 0.57
CA LEU A 98 24.61 5.16 -0.49
C LEU A 98 24.31 6.60 -0.05
N GLY A 99 24.02 6.84 1.23
CA GLY A 99 23.89 8.19 1.80
C GLY A 99 25.17 9.03 1.66
N GLY A 100 26.34 8.42 1.86
CA GLY A 100 27.64 9.09 1.66
C GLY A 100 27.94 9.40 0.19
N GLU A 101 27.53 8.52 -0.73
CA GLU A 101 27.66 8.77 -2.17
C GLU A 101 26.75 9.93 -2.62
N LEU A 102 25.52 10.03 -2.10
CA LEU A 102 24.61 11.16 -2.37
C LEU A 102 25.21 12.50 -1.95
N THR A 103 25.80 12.59 -0.76
CA THR A 103 26.51 13.81 -0.31
C THR A 103 27.67 14.19 -1.25
N THR A 104 28.35 13.20 -1.83
CA THR A 104 29.42 13.43 -2.82
C THR A 104 28.85 13.95 -4.14
N ILE A 105 27.74 13.39 -4.59
CA ILE A 105 27.02 13.78 -5.81
C ILE A 105 26.43 15.19 -5.71
N GLU A 106 25.90 15.59 -4.54
CA GLU A 106 25.45 16.96 -4.26
C GLU A 106 26.57 18.00 -4.46
N GLY A 107 27.78 17.69 -3.97
CA GLY A 107 28.97 18.51 -4.19
C GLY A 107 29.32 18.63 -5.68
N VAL A 108 29.35 17.51 -6.40
CA VAL A 108 29.64 17.49 -7.85
C VAL A 108 28.59 18.26 -8.67
N ALA A 109 27.31 18.13 -8.34
CA ALA A 109 26.24 18.88 -8.99
C ALA A 109 26.38 20.40 -8.78
N SER A 110 26.70 20.81 -7.55
CA SER A 110 26.96 22.20 -7.17
C SER A 110 28.17 22.79 -7.91
N ASP A 111 29.27 22.04 -7.99
CA ASP A 111 30.47 22.44 -8.73
C ASP A 111 30.20 22.60 -10.24
N LEU A 112 29.43 21.68 -10.84
CA LEU A 112 29.03 21.79 -12.25
C LEU A 112 28.17 23.02 -12.52
N GLU A 113 27.26 23.37 -11.60
CA GLU A 113 26.45 24.58 -11.69
C GLU A 113 27.32 25.85 -11.65
N LEU A 114 28.28 25.92 -10.71
CA LEU A 114 29.25 27.01 -10.62
C LEU A 114 30.12 27.14 -11.88
N ILE A 115 30.65 26.02 -12.40
CA ILE A 115 31.47 25.98 -13.62
C ILE A 115 30.66 26.44 -14.85
N SER A 116 29.35 26.13 -14.90
CA SER A 116 28.47 26.50 -16.03
C SER A 116 28.33 28.02 -16.25
N ARG A 117 28.58 28.83 -15.20
CA ARG A 117 28.38 30.29 -15.25
C ARG A 117 29.32 30.96 -16.28
N LEU A 118 30.57 30.49 -16.38
CA LEU A 118 31.60 30.98 -17.33
C LEU A 118 31.63 32.53 -17.44
N PRO A 119 31.86 33.26 -16.33
CA PRO A 119 31.71 34.71 -16.28
C PRO A 119 32.70 35.41 -17.23
N GLY A 120 32.21 36.40 -17.99
CA GLY A 120 33.01 37.16 -18.95
C GLY A 120 33.32 36.42 -20.26
N TRP A 121 32.83 35.18 -20.46
CA TRP A 121 32.94 34.45 -21.71
C TRP A 121 31.58 34.28 -22.39
N GLU A 122 31.31 35.18 -23.34
CA GLU A 122 30.09 35.20 -24.15
C GLU A 122 30.46 34.94 -25.61
N SER A 123 30.16 33.72 -26.09
CA SER A 123 30.41 33.30 -27.47
C SER A 123 29.63 32.01 -27.78
N PRO A 124 29.39 31.67 -29.06
CA PRO A 124 28.77 30.40 -29.43
C PRO A 124 29.53 29.16 -28.90
N ALA A 125 30.84 29.28 -28.68
CA ALA A 125 31.65 28.23 -28.05
C ALA A 125 31.38 28.10 -26.54
N ALA A 126 31.16 29.22 -25.85
CA ALA A 126 30.75 29.23 -24.45
C ALA A 126 29.35 28.61 -24.28
N ASP A 127 28.42 28.88 -25.20
CA ASP A 127 27.07 28.30 -25.14
C ASP A 127 27.07 26.79 -25.44
N ALA A 128 27.92 26.33 -26.37
CA ALA A 128 28.17 24.91 -26.57
C ALA A 128 28.78 24.24 -25.33
N ALA A 129 29.69 24.92 -24.63
CA ALA A 129 30.26 24.45 -23.36
C ALA A 129 29.19 24.37 -22.26
N ARG A 130 28.36 25.40 -22.08
CA ARG A 130 27.20 25.41 -21.15
C ARG A 130 26.25 24.25 -21.45
N GLY A 131 25.94 24.00 -22.72
CA GLY A 131 25.11 22.87 -23.15
C GLY A 131 25.71 21.50 -22.77
N LYS A 132 27.04 21.34 -22.88
CA LYS A 132 27.74 20.12 -22.44
C LYS A 132 27.77 19.99 -20.92
N ILE A 133 28.02 21.06 -20.18
CA ILE A 133 28.01 21.06 -18.71
C ILE A 133 26.61 20.69 -18.21
N ARG A 134 25.54 21.29 -18.75
CA ARG A 134 24.15 20.93 -18.43
C ARG A 134 23.84 19.46 -18.74
N SER A 135 24.28 18.94 -19.89
CA SER A 135 24.11 17.52 -20.22
C SER A 135 24.85 16.59 -19.25
N THR A 136 25.96 17.02 -18.64
CA THR A 136 26.64 16.26 -17.58
C THR A 136 25.91 16.40 -16.25
N ALA A 137 25.49 17.62 -15.87
CA ALA A 137 24.72 17.87 -14.66
C ALA A 137 23.45 17.03 -14.62
N ASN A 138 22.64 17.03 -15.69
CA ASN A 138 21.43 16.21 -15.77
C ASN A 138 21.71 14.70 -15.58
N ARG A 139 22.88 14.20 -15.99
CA ARG A 139 23.28 12.80 -15.73
C ARG A 139 23.65 12.57 -14.27
N VAL A 140 24.34 13.51 -13.65
CA VAL A 140 24.66 13.48 -12.21
C VAL A 140 23.36 13.53 -11.37
N LEU A 141 22.35 14.28 -11.83
CA LEU A 141 21.01 14.28 -11.22
C LEU A 141 20.29 12.94 -11.43
N ASP A 142 20.31 12.35 -12.64
CA ASP A 142 19.76 10.99 -12.86
C ASP A 142 20.43 9.96 -11.95
N ASP A 143 21.76 10.02 -11.80
CA ASP A 143 22.52 9.13 -10.90
C ASP A 143 22.13 9.39 -9.43
N ALA A 144 21.86 10.64 -9.03
CA ALA A 144 21.34 10.99 -7.69
C ALA A 144 19.95 10.40 -7.42
N ALA A 145 19.05 10.45 -8.42
CA ALA A 145 17.72 9.85 -8.34
C ALA A 145 17.80 8.33 -8.19
N VAL A 146 18.64 7.68 -9.00
CA VAL A 146 18.90 6.23 -8.93
C VAL A 146 19.43 5.81 -7.55
N ILE A 147 20.37 6.56 -6.97
CA ILE A 147 20.93 6.22 -5.66
C ILE A 147 19.94 6.53 -4.52
N GLY A 148 19.16 7.62 -4.63
CA GLY A 148 18.08 7.93 -3.70
C GLY A 148 17.02 6.83 -3.63
N ALA A 149 16.62 6.30 -4.80
CA ALA A 149 15.70 5.19 -4.94
C ALA A 149 16.20 3.90 -4.25
N VAL A 150 17.43 3.46 -4.57
CA VAL A 150 18.01 2.24 -4.00
C VAL A 150 18.25 2.38 -2.49
N ARG A 151 18.64 3.57 -2.03
CA ARG A 151 18.82 3.86 -0.61
C ARG A 151 17.50 3.71 0.15
N GLN A 152 16.43 4.34 -0.31
CA GLN A 152 15.11 4.22 0.34
C GLN A 152 14.65 2.77 0.37
N LEU A 153 14.74 2.04 -0.76
CA LEU A 153 14.38 0.63 -0.80
C LEU A 153 15.16 -0.19 0.25
N ALA A 154 16.46 0.08 0.43
CA ALA A 154 17.28 -0.59 1.45
C ALA A 154 16.90 -0.18 2.89
N GLU A 155 16.51 1.09 3.12
CA GLU A 155 16.03 1.60 4.42
C GLU A 155 14.69 0.93 4.81
N GLU A 156 13.72 0.92 3.89
CA GLU A 156 12.39 0.32 4.09
C GLU A 156 12.45 -1.21 4.20
N THR A 157 13.20 -1.89 3.31
CA THR A 157 13.41 -3.34 3.39
C THR A 157 14.07 -3.72 4.72
N ALA A 158 15.02 -2.93 5.22
CA ALA A 158 15.64 -3.20 6.52
C ALA A 158 14.63 -3.10 7.69
N ALA A 159 13.74 -2.11 7.64
CA ALA A 159 12.69 -1.93 8.65
C ALA A 159 11.68 -3.08 8.60
N ALA A 160 11.09 -3.35 7.44
CA ALA A 160 10.08 -4.40 7.26
C ALA A 160 10.62 -5.80 7.62
N VAL A 161 11.87 -6.12 7.24
CA VAL A 161 12.51 -7.38 7.63
C VAL A 161 12.76 -7.47 9.14
N ALA A 162 13.07 -6.37 9.82
CA ALA A 162 13.23 -6.35 11.28
C ALA A 162 11.90 -6.61 12.00
N THR A 163 10.79 -6.05 11.49
CA THR A 163 9.43 -6.35 11.97
C THR A 163 9.10 -7.84 11.79
N LEU A 164 9.28 -8.37 10.57
CA LEU A 164 9.05 -9.79 10.28
C LEU A 164 9.85 -10.75 11.16
N GLN A 165 11.11 -10.42 11.46
CA GLN A 165 11.96 -11.23 12.34
C GLN A 165 11.47 -11.17 13.80
N THR A 166 11.01 -10.00 14.26
CA THR A 166 10.43 -9.82 15.60
C THR A 166 9.13 -10.62 15.77
N GLU A 167 8.22 -10.54 14.79
CA GLU A 167 6.97 -11.30 14.81
C GLU A 167 7.20 -12.81 14.69
N LEU A 168 8.19 -13.24 13.90
CA LEU A 168 8.58 -14.65 13.82
C LEU A 168 9.14 -15.19 15.16
N GLU A 169 9.86 -14.37 15.93
CA GLU A 169 10.25 -14.72 17.30
C GLU A 169 9.02 -14.86 18.21
N GLY A 170 8.03 -13.97 18.08
CA GLY A 170 6.73 -14.07 18.79
C GLY A 170 5.98 -15.37 18.49
N VAL A 171 5.77 -15.68 17.20
CA VAL A 171 5.13 -16.93 16.73
C VAL A 171 5.86 -18.18 17.27
N ARG A 172 7.19 -18.13 17.37
CA ARG A 172 8.01 -19.22 17.96
C ARG A 172 7.87 -19.31 19.47
N ALA A 173 7.74 -18.19 20.17
CA ALA A 173 7.48 -18.16 21.60
C ALA A 173 6.12 -18.78 21.94
N ASP A 174 5.09 -18.51 21.14
CA ASP A 174 3.74 -19.07 21.32
C ASP A 174 3.70 -20.59 21.13
N ILE A 175 4.45 -21.12 20.15
CA ILE A 175 4.68 -22.56 19.97
C ILE A 175 5.42 -23.15 21.17
N ALA A 176 6.47 -22.49 21.65
CA ALA A 176 7.25 -22.95 22.79
C ALA A 176 6.43 -22.97 24.10
N ALA A 177 5.49 -22.02 24.26
CA ALA A 177 4.56 -21.97 25.39
C ALA A 177 3.63 -23.20 25.45
N GLN A 178 3.33 -23.84 24.31
CA GLN A 178 2.55 -25.09 24.27
C GLN A 178 3.33 -26.34 24.71
N GLY A 179 4.55 -26.19 25.25
CA GLY A 179 5.29 -27.30 25.89
C GLY A 179 5.67 -28.46 24.96
N GLY A 180 5.69 -28.23 23.64
CA GLY A 180 5.93 -29.26 22.63
C GLY A 180 4.70 -30.03 22.16
N LEU A 181 3.49 -29.60 22.53
CA LEU A 181 2.22 -30.13 22.00
C LEU A 181 1.93 -29.66 20.57
N LEU A 182 2.54 -28.54 20.14
CA LEU A 182 2.50 -28.03 18.77
C LEU A 182 3.90 -27.99 18.16
N ARG A 183 3.98 -28.15 16.83
CA ARG A 183 5.20 -27.99 16.02
C ARG A 183 4.93 -27.12 14.80
N LEU A 184 5.63 -26.00 14.71
CA LEU A 184 5.68 -25.16 13.51
C LEU A 184 6.63 -25.74 12.46
N SER A 185 6.17 -25.80 11.20
CA SER A 185 6.95 -26.18 10.04
C SER A 185 7.46 -24.96 9.29
N ASP A 186 8.55 -25.11 8.53
CA ASP A 186 9.25 -24.00 7.84
C ASP A 186 8.41 -23.32 6.73
N ASN A 187 7.34 -23.98 6.28
CA ASN A 187 6.35 -23.48 5.34
C ASN A 187 5.14 -22.80 6.02
N GLY A 188 5.16 -22.65 7.35
CA GLY A 188 4.10 -22.01 8.13
C GLY A 188 3.04 -22.97 8.71
N ASP A 189 2.98 -24.22 8.27
CA ASP A 189 1.97 -25.18 8.77
C ASP A 189 2.25 -25.58 10.24
N VAL A 190 1.20 -25.67 11.07
CA VAL A 190 1.29 -26.06 12.48
C VAL A 190 0.70 -27.46 12.70
N CYS A 191 1.53 -28.38 13.18
CA CYS A 191 1.12 -29.75 13.52
C CYS A 191 0.78 -29.86 15.01
N ILE A 192 -0.32 -30.54 15.34
CA ILE A 192 -0.65 -30.94 16.71
C ILE A 192 0.01 -32.30 17.00
N ASP A 193 1.00 -32.31 17.90
CA ASP A 193 1.72 -33.50 18.37
C ASP A 193 1.19 -34.02 19.73
N ALA A 194 -0.07 -33.72 20.03
CA ALA A 194 -0.74 -34.07 21.27
C ALA A 194 -1.56 -35.39 21.18
N PRO A 195 -1.89 -36.01 22.32
CA PRO A 195 -2.98 -36.99 22.42
C PRO A 195 -4.30 -36.48 21.82
N ALA A 196 -5.08 -37.37 21.22
CA ALA A 196 -6.29 -37.02 20.45
C ALA A 196 -7.39 -36.34 21.29
N ASP A 197 -7.42 -36.57 22.61
CA ASP A 197 -8.32 -35.93 23.56
C ASP A 197 -8.02 -34.44 23.80
N LEU A 198 -6.85 -33.94 23.38
CA LEU A 198 -6.47 -32.53 23.43
C LEU A 198 -6.58 -31.81 22.06
N HIS A 199 -6.96 -32.51 20.99
CA HIS A 199 -6.98 -31.93 19.64
C HIS A 199 -8.01 -30.81 19.52
N ASP A 200 -9.22 -31.02 20.04
CA ASP A 200 -10.30 -30.01 20.00
C ASP A 200 -9.95 -28.73 20.78
N GLU A 201 -9.13 -28.83 21.85
CA GLU A 201 -8.65 -27.69 22.65
C GLU A 201 -7.49 -26.96 21.97
N LEU A 202 -6.58 -27.70 21.34
CA LEU A 202 -5.38 -27.14 20.70
C LEU A 202 -5.62 -26.63 19.27
N GLN A 203 -6.65 -27.11 18.56
CA GLN A 203 -6.95 -26.69 17.18
C GLN A 203 -7.09 -25.17 17.00
N PRO A 204 -7.86 -24.41 17.81
CA PRO A 204 -7.95 -22.96 17.65
C PRO A 204 -6.60 -22.24 17.88
N ILE A 205 -5.74 -22.77 18.75
CA ILE A 205 -4.40 -22.23 19.01
C ILE A 205 -3.48 -22.51 17.82
N ALA A 206 -3.48 -23.75 17.32
CA ALA A 206 -2.71 -24.15 16.14
C ALA A 206 -3.11 -23.33 14.91
N ASP A 207 -4.41 -23.15 14.69
CA ASP A 207 -4.99 -22.37 13.60
C ASP A 207 -4.55 -20.89 13.66
N ASN A 208 -4.56 -20.26 14.84
CA ASN A 208 -4.10 -18.86 14.99
C ASN A 208 -2.61 -18.70 14.67
N ILE A 209 -1.77 -19.58 15.22
CA ILE A 209 -0.31 -19.55 14.99
C ILE A 209 0.00 -19.83 13.51
N GLU A 210 -0.71 -20.77 12.88
CA GLU A 210 -0.57 -21.06 11.45
C GLU A 210 -0.95 -19.85 10.58
N SER A 211 -2.06 -19.17 10.91
CA SER A 211 -2.51 -17.97 10.19
C SER A 211 -1.43 -16.87 10.26
N ARG A 212 -0.88 -16.61 11.45
CA ARG A 212 0.23 -15.65 11.67
C ARG A 212 1.51 -16.06 10.95
N ALA A 213 1.91 -17.32 11.03
CA ALA A 213 3.09 -17.82 10.31
C ALA A 213 2.94 -17.68 8.78
N LYS A 214 1.73 -17.90 8.24
CA LYS A 214 1.43 -17.72 6.82
C LYS A 214 1.36 -16.26 6.39
N ALA A 215 0.88 -15.36 7.25
CA ALA A 215 0.93 -13.91 7.04
C ALA A 215 2.38 -13.39 6.90
N LEU A 216 3.30 -13.81 7.78
CA LEU A 216 4.72 -13.44 7.68
C LEU A 216 5.37 -13.94 6.37
N ILE A 217 5.00 -15.15 5.91
CA ILE A 217 5.44 -15.69 4.61
C ILE A 217 4.79 -14.92 3.44
N HIS A 218 3.61 -14.33 3.61
CA HIS A 218 2.95 -13.50 2.61
C HIS A 218 3.71 -12.19 2.43
N GLN A 219 3.80 -11.37 3.48
CA GLN A 219 4.50 -10.09 3.49
C GLN A 219 5.96 -10.22 3.00
N ALA A 220 6.66 -11.29 3.40
CA ALA A 220 8.01 -11.54 2.92
C ALA A 220 8.10 -11.81 1.40
N LYS A 221 7.06 -12.36 0.76
CA LYS A 221 7.00 -12.47 -0.71
C LYS A 221 6.74 -11.12 -1.35
N ASP A 222 5.91 -10.29 -0.74
CA ASP A 222 5.56 -8.97 -1.24
C ASP A 222 6.81 -8.07 -1.26
N ILE A 223 7.56 -8.05 -0.15
CA ILE A 223 8.88 -7.39 -0.05
C ILE A 223 9.88 -7.92 -1.10
N ASP A 224 9.92 -9.24 -1.33
CA ASP A 224 10.78 -9.84 -2.38
C ASP A 224 10.36 -9.38 -3.79
N ALA A 225 9.05 -9.27 -4.04
CA ALA A 225 8.48 -8.84 -5.31
C ALA A 225 8.72 -7.35 -5.58
N ASP A 226 8.45 -6.48 -4.61
CA ASP A 226 8.72 -5.03 -4.68
C ASP A 226 10.19 -4.76 -4.98
N CYS A 227 11.09 -5.42 -4.25
CA CYS A 227 12.52 -5.33 -4.52
C CYS A 227 12.83 -5.72 -5.98
N VAL A 228 12.28 -6.84 -6.47
CA VAL A 228 12.50 -7.29 -7.86
C VAL A 228 11.97 -6.26 -8.86
N GLU A 229 10.81 -5.66 -8.62
CA GLU A 229 10.23 -4.64 -9.49
C GLU A 229 11.09 -3.36 -9.53
N VAL A 230 11.46 -2.80 -8.38
CA VAL A 230 12.28 -1.59 -8.30
C VAL A 230 13.63 -1.80 -9.00
N PHE A 231 14.30 -2.95 -8.77
CA PHE A 231 15.54 -3.29 -9.48
C PHE A 231 15.35 -3.51 -10.99
N ALA A 232 14.20 -4.01 -11.44
CA ALA A 232 13.87 -4.07 -12.88
C ALA A 232 13.65 -2.68 -13.48
N ASN A 233 12.94 -1.79 -12.77
CA ASN A 233 12.69 -0.40 -13.18
C ASN A 233 13.99 0.43 -13.24
N LEU A 234 14.95 0.14 -12.35
CA LEU A 234 16.33 0.63 -12.41
C LEU A 234 17.10 0.11 -13.63
N ALA A 235 17.05 -1.20 -13.89
CA ALA A 235 17.75 -1.82 -15.03
C ALA A 235 17.24 -1.34 -16.40
N ASP A 236 15.93 -1.08 -16.51
CA ASP A 236 15.28 -0.46 -17.66
C ASP A 236 15.56 1.05 -17.78
N GLY A 237 16.09 1.68 -16.73
CA GLY A 237 16.39 3.12 -16.68
C GLY A 237 15.15 4.01 -16.58
N LYS A 238 14.07 3.52 -15.96
CA LYS A 238 12.82 4.26 -15.71
C LYS A 238 12.97 5.26 -14.58
N ILE A 239 13.72 4.91 -13.52
CA ILE A 239 14.07 5.84 -12.44
C ILE A 239 15.00 6.92 -12.98
N THR A 240 14.56 8.17 -12.92
CA THR A 240 15.28 9.36 -13.42
C THR A 240 15.02 10.57 -12.54
N ALA A 241 15.79 11.64 -12.71
CA ALA A 241 15.58 12.88 -11.96
C ALA A 241 14.31 13.67 -12.38
N GLN A 242 13.55 13.22 -13.38
CA GLN A 242 12.35 13.87 -13.92
C GLN A 242 12.48 15.39 -14.24
N GLY A 243 13.70 15.88 -14.46
CA GLY A 243 13.97 17.31 -14.71
C GLY A 243 14.18 18.17 -13.45
N ALA A 244 14.48 17.54 -12.31
CA ALA A 244 14.88 18.21 -11.06
C ALA A 244 15.94 19.30 -11.27
N ALA A 245 15.91 20.32 -10.39
CA ALA A 245 16.78 21.49 -10.48
C ALA A 245 18.15 21.27 -9.84
N ASP A 246 18.22 20.41 -8.83
CA ASP A 246 19.39 20.13 -8.00
C ASP A 246 19.41 18.66 -7.55
N ALA A 247 20.49 18.26 -6.87
CA ALA A 247 20.69 16.87 -6.45
C ALA A 247 19.75 16.42 -5.32
N VAL A 248 19.19 17.35 -4.52
CA VAL A 248 18.26 17.03 -3.42
C VAL A 248 16.88 16.74 -4.00
N SER A 249 16.36 17.63 -4.84
CA SER A 249 15.12 17.40 -5.59
C SER A 249 15.22 16.18 -6.52
N ALA A 250 16.40 15.88 -7.09
CA ALA A 250 16.61 14.66 -7.87
C ALA A 250 16.50 13.38 -7.00
N GLN A 251 17.03 13.39 -5.78
CA GLN A 251 16.85 12.28 -4.82
C GLN A 251 15.37 12.09 -4.48
N GLU A 252 14.63 13.17 -4.20
CA GLU A 252 13.19 13.12 -3.90
C GLU A 252 12.38 12.54 -5.07
N MET A 253 12.69 12.94 -6.31
CA MET A 253 12.06 12.34 -7.50
C MET A 253 12.41 10.85 -7.61
N GLY A 254 13.66 10.47 -7.38
CA GLY A 254 14.08 9.07 -7.37
C GLY A 254 13.35 8.23 -6.33
N ARG A 255 13.21 8.78 -5.11
CA ARG A 255 12.46 8.18 -4.01
C ARG A 255 10.99 7.92 -4.36
N ALA A 256 10.30 8.91 -4.93
CA ALA A 256 8.92 8.76 -5.39
C ALA A 256 8.71 7.76 -6.56
N GLN A 257 9.78 7.18 -7.10
CA GLN A 257 9.76 6.12 -8.12
C GLN A 257 10.25 4.76 -7.55
N SER A 258 10.27 4.63 -6.23
CA SER A 258 10.89 3.52 -5.47
C SER A 258 10.13 3.28 -4.16
N GLY A 259 10.60 2.28 -3.41
CA GLY A 259 10.05 1.87 -2.12
C GLY A 259 9.28 0.54 -2.21
N LEU A 260 8.87 0.04 -1.05
CA LEU A 260 7.93 -1.08 -0.93
C LEU A 260 6.51 -0.60 -1.28
N SER A 261 5.67 -1.47 -1.82
CA SER A 261 4.24 -1.18 -2.04
C SER A 261 3.46 -1.30 -0.74
N ALA A 262 2.17 -0.97 -0.75
CA ALA A 262 1.29 -1.34 0.37
C ALA A 262 1.17 -2.87 0.41
N PRO A 263 1.48 -3.55 1.54
CA PRO A 263 1.50 -5.02 1.57
C PRO A 263 0.14 -5.63 1.22
N TYR A 264 0.11 -6.50 0.21
CA TYR A 264 -1.15 -7.00 -0.35
C TYR A 264 -1.87 -7.93 0.64
N PRO A 265 -3.21 -7.83 0.77
CA PRO A 265 -3.99 -8.75 1.60
C PRO A 265 -4.00 -10.19 1.05
N PRO A 266 -4.06 -11.23 1.89
CA PRO A 266 -4.14 -12.60 1.39
C PRO A 266 -5.44 -12.84 0.61
N GLU A 267 -5.37 -13.45 -0.56
CA GLU A 267 -6.54 -13.70 -1.42
C GLU A 267 -6.57 -15.10 -2.03
N GLY A 268 -7.77 -15.52 -2.44
CA GLY A 268 -8.03 -16.76 -3.16
C GLY A 268 -8.92 -17.75 -2.40
N GLU A 269 -9.12 -18.91 -3.02
CA GLU A 269 -9.94 -19.98 -2.46
C GLU A 269 -9.27 -20.56 -1.19
N GLY A 270 -9.99 -20.50 -0.06
CA GLY A 270 -9.54 -21.02 1.23
C GLY A 270 -8.97 -19.97 2.20
N VAL A 271 -8.86 -18.70 1.81
CA VAL A 271 -8.57 -17.61 2.76
C VAL A 271 -9.78 -17.40 3.67
N ALA A 272 -9.58 -17.50 4.97
CA ALA A 272 -10.57 -17.23 6.01
C ALA A 272 -10.34 -15.83 6.64
N PRO A 273 -11.35 -15.24 7.31
CA PRO A 273 -11.20 -13.95 7.97
C PRO A 273 -10.01 -13.89 8.95
N ARG A 274 -9.69 -14.99 9.63
CA ARG A 274 -8.52 -15.09 10.53
C ARG A 274 -7.17 -14.90 9.83
N ASP A 275 -7.07 -15.27 8.54
CA ASP A 275 -5.84 -15.09 7.76
C ASP A 275 -5.68 -13.62 7.38
N VAL A 276 -6.80 -12.90 7.21
CA VAL A 276 -6.84 -11.45 7.02
C VAL A 276 -6.47 -10.73 8.29
N THR A 277 -7.04 -11.12 9.43
CA THR A 277 -6.65 -10.58 10.74
C THR A 277 -5.17 -10.78 11.00
N ALA A 278 -4.65 -11.98 10.77
CA ALA A 278 -3.23 -12.29 10.90
C ALA A 278 -2.32 -11.49 9.95
N TRP A 279 -2.80 -11.14 8.74
CA TRP A 279 -2.11 -10.22 7.84
C TRP A 279 -2.09 -8.79 8.40
N TRP A 280 -3.25 -8.27 8.82
CA TRP A 280 -3.40 -6.90 9.32
C TRP A 280 -2.61 -6.66 10.60
N ASP A 281 -2.68 -7.60 11.55
CA ASP A 281 -1.99 -7.54 12.84
C ASP A 281 -0.46 -7.62 12.68
N ALA A 282 0.01 -8.22 11.59
CA ALA A 282 1.44 -8.28 11.24
C ALA A 282 1.93 -7.05 10.46
N LEU A 283 1.06 -6.11 10.07
CA LEU A 283 1.47 -4.84 9.48
C LEU A 283 1.94 -3.88 10.58
N SER A 284 3.02 -3.15 10.34
CA SER A 284 3.36 -1.98 11.17
C SER A 284 2.31 -0.88 11.04
N GLU A 285 2.26 0.06 12.00
CA GLU A 285 1.36 1.22 11.93
C GLU A 285 1.53 2.01 10.62
N GLU A 286 2.76 2.15 10.11
CA GLU A 286 3.05 2.83 8.84
C GLU A 286 2.47 2.08 7.64
N GLU A 287 2.59 0.75 7.61
CA GLU A 287 1.99 -0.10 6.57
C GLU A 287 0.45 -0.10 6.63
N GLN A 288 -0.15 -0.11 7.83
CA GLN A 288 -1.61 0.00 7.99
C GLN A 288 -2.14 1.33 7.43
N HIS A 289 -1.52 2.46 7.80
CA HIS A 289 -1.89 3.76 7.24
C HIS A 289 -1.67 3.83 5.72
N LYS A 290 -0.61 3.20 5.22
CA LYS A 290 -0.33 3.12 3.78
C LYS A 290 -1.42 2.34 3.04
N VAL A 291 -1.82 1.18 3.55
CA VAL A 291 -2.93 0.39 2.97
C VAL A 291 -4.25 1.19 2.99
N ILE A 292 -4.59 1.86 4.10
CA ILE A 292 -5.80 2.71 4.18
C ILE A 292 -5.76 3.85 3.14
N ALA A 293 -4.60 4.49 2.96
CA ALA A 293 -4.46 5.65 2.08
C ALA A 293 -4.35 5.30 0.58
N GLU A 294 -3.70 4.18 0.23
CA GLU A 294 -3.46 3.77 -1.15
C GLU A 294 -4.52 2.78 -1.68
N HIS A 295 -5.10 1.96 -0.80
CA HIS A 295 -5.99 0.85 -1.14
C HIS A 295 -7.21 0.70 -0.20
N PRO A 296 -8.09 1.71 -0.10
CA PRO A 296 -9.33 1.61 0.66
C PRO A 296 -10.23 0.43 0.21
N ASP A 297 -10.17 0.05 -1.07
CA ASP A 297 -10.90 -1.08 -1.66
C ASP A 297 -10.53 -2.44 -1.03
N TRP A 298 -9.36 -2.55 -0.40
CA TRP A 298 -8.95 -3.74 0.33
C TRP A 298 -9.51 -3.81 1.75
N ILE A 299 -10.15 -2.75 2.24
CA ILE A 299 -10.45 -2.57 3.67
C ILE A 299 -11.95 -2.53 3.94
N GLY A 300 -12.70 -1.67 3.24
CA GLY A 300 -14.05 -1.26 3.63
C GLY A 300 -15.00 -2.39 4.04
N ASP A 301 -15.18 -3.37 3.17
CA ASP A 301 -16.08 -4.53 3.37
C ASP A 301 -15.35 -5.82 3.77
N ARG A 302 -14.03 -5.79 3.97
CA ARG A 302 -13.20 -7.01 4.02
C ARG A 302 -13.21 -7.68 5.40
N ASP A 303 -13.78 -8.88 5.47
CA ASP A 303 -13.80 -9.66 6.70
C ASP A 303 -12.41 -10.01 7.24
N GLY A 304 -12.26 -9.82 8.55
CA GLY A 304 -11.01 -10.00 9.31
C GLY A 304 -10.19 -8.72 9.48
N VAL A 305 -10.50 -7.65 8.76
CA VAL A 305 -9.96 -6.30 9.04
C VAL A 305 -10.68 -5.69 10.26
N PRO A 306 -9.98 -5.01 11.20
CA PRO A 306 -10.61 -4.36 12.35
C PRO A 306 -11.69 -3.32 12.00
N ALA A 307 -12.71 -3.24 12.83
CA ALA A 307 -13.87 -2.38 12.64
C ALA A 307 -13.52 -0.89 12.62
N TRP A 308 -12.44 -0.46 13.30
CA TRP A 308 -11.97 0.93 13.25
C TRP A 308 -11.43 1.32 11.87
N ALA A 309 -10.68 0.42 11.22
CA ALA A 309 -10.09 0.66 9.90
C ALA A 309 -11.17 0.63 8.81
N ARG A 310 -12.11 -0.33 8.89
CA ARG A 310 -13.31 -0.35 8.04
C ARG A 310 -14.14 0.92 8.20
N ARG A 311 -14.35 1.38 9.45
CA ARG A 311 -15.07 2.63 9.75
C ARG A 311 -14.40 3.84 9.10
N GLU A 312 -13.07 3.94 9.14
CA GLU A 312 -12.35 5.07 8.54
C GLU A 312 -12.56 5.15 7.03
N VAL A 313 -12.34 4.03 6.33
CA VAL A 313 -12.54 3.92 4.88
C VAL A 313 -14.00 4.14 4.48
N ASN A 314 -14.93 3.43 5.11
CA ASN A 314 -16.36 3.49 4.75
C ASN A 314 -16.97 4.87 5.05
N LEU A 315 -16.49 5.60 6.06
CA LEU A 315 -16.93 6.99 6.28
C LEU A 315 -16.42 7.94 5.20
N ALA A 316 -15.19 7.75 4.70
CA ALA A 316 -14.66 8.54 3.59
C ALA A 316 -15.45 8.27 2.29
N GLU A 317 -15.78 7.01 2.00
CA GLU A 317 -16.63 6.64 0.87
C GLU A 317 -18.06 7.20 1.01
N LEU A 318 -18.66 7.12 2.20
CA LEU A 318 -19.99 7.70 2.45
C LEU A 318 -20.01 9.23 2.23
N ASP A 319 -18.99 9.95 2.71
CA ASP A 319 -18.89 11.40 2.49
C ASP A 319 -18.70 11.74 1.00
N GLN A 320 -17.96 10.92 0.24
CA GLN A 320 -17.83 11.06 -1.21
C GLN A 320 -19.16 10.80 -1.93
N GLU A 321 -19.86 9.69 -1.64
CA GLU A 321 -21.17 9.37 -2.22
C GLU A 321 -22.19 10.49 -1.98
N ILE A 322 -22.23 11.07 -0.78
CA ILE A 322 -23.12 12.19 -0.47
C ILE A 322 -22.77 13.43 -1.31
N ALA A 323 -21.48 13.73 -1.50
CA ALA A 323 -21.05 14.85 -2.34
C ALA A 323 -21.38 14.64 -3.82
N GLU A 324 -21.20 13.42 -4.34
CA GLU A 324 -21.55 13.06 -5.72
C GLU A 324 -23.07 13.09 -5.95
N ALA A 325 -23.85 12.44 -5.09
CA ALA A 325 -25.32 12.41 -5.19
C ALA A 325 -25.94 13.81 -5.03
N GLN A 326 -25.37 14.67 -4.16
CA GLN A 326 -25.79 16.07 -4.05
C GLN A 326 -25.45 16.84 -5.32
N GLY A 327 -24.25 16.65 -5.89
CA GLY A 327 -23.85 17.25 -7.17
C GLY A 327 -24.75 16.85 -8.34
N GLU A 328 -25.19 15.59 -8.39
CA GLU A 328 -26.19 15.12 -9.36
C GLU A 328 -27.55 15.80 -9.18
N VAL A 329 -28.02 15.93 -7.94
CA VAL A 329 -29.29 16.62 -7.63
C VAL A 329 -29.22 18.11 -7.96
N ASP A 330 -28.11 18.79 -7.65
CA ASP A 330 -27.90 20.22 -7.92
C ASP A 330 -27.74 20.51 -9.43
N ALA A 331 -27.30 19.54 -10.21
CA ALA A 331 -27.20 19.62 -11.68
C ALA A 331 -28.54 19.39 -12.41
N LEU A 332 -29.61 18.99 -11.71
CA LEU A 332 -30.92 18.78 -12.33
C LEU A 332 -31.53 20.13 -12.77
N PRO A 333 -32.07 20.24 -14.00
CA PRO A 333 -32.78 21.43 -14.41
C PRO A 333 -34.05 21.59 -13.57
N THR A 334 -34.45 22.82 -13.28
CA THR A 334 -35.71 23.07 -12.57
C THR A 334 -36.91 22.56 -13.38
N ARG A 335 -38.02 22.28 -12.69
CA ARG A 335 -39.29 21.88 -13.33
C ARG A 335 -39.76 22.89 -14.40
N GLU A 336 -39.47 24.18 -14.23
CA GLU A 336 -39.80 25.20 -15.21
C GLU A 336 -38.91 25.11 -16.46
N GLU A 337 -37.59 25.00 -16.29
CA GLU A 337 -36.63 24.85 -17.39
C GLU A 337 -36.88 23.57 -18.21
N PHE A 338 -37.18 22.46 -17.55
CA PHE A 338 -37.44 21.18 -18.21
C PHE A 338 -38.79 21.13 -18.95
N LEU A 339 -39.85 21.69 -18.37
CA LEU A 339 -41.16 21.71 -19.02
C LEU A 339 -41.27 22.79 -20.11
N GLY A 340 -40.45 23.86 -20.00
CA GLY A 340 -40.40 24.97 -20.92
C GLY A 340 -41.69 25.81 -20.95
N PRO A 341 -41.82 26.74 -21.92
CA PRO A 341 -42.85 27.80 -21.91
C PRO A 341 -44.30 27.29 -22.05
N TYR A 342 -44.52 26.00 -22.31
CA TYR A 342 -45.84 25.39 -22.42
C TYR A 342 -46.27 24.61 -21.18
N GLY A 343 -45.37 24.38 -20.22
CA GLY A 343 -45.65 23.64 -18.99
C GLY A 343 -46.35 22.29 -19.22
N THR A 344 -47.32 22.00 -18.36
CA THR A 344 -48.25 20.87 -18.48
C THR A 344 -49.44 21.15 -19.42
N GLY A 345 -49.66 22.41 -19.83
CA GLY A 345 -50.80 22.82 -20.66
C GLY A 345 -50.62 22.60 -22.18
N GLY A 346 -49.38 22.44 -22.65
CA GLY A 346 -49.10 22.13 -24.06
C GLY A 346 -49.35 20.66 -24.44
N PRO A 347 -49.38 20.32 -25.75
CA PRO A 347 -49.52 18.95 -26.22
C PRO A 347 -48.49 18.02 -25.57
N GLY A 348 -48.97 16.93 -24.96
CA GLY A 348 -48.12 15.97 -24.23
C GLY A 348 -47.58 16.45 -22.88
N GLY A 349 -48.16 17.50 -22.26
CA GLY A 349 -47.68 18.05 -20.99
C GLY A 349 -47.53 17.02 -19.86
N TYR A 350 -48.56 16.21 -19.60
CA TYR A 350 -48.50 15.11 -18.61
C TYR A 350 -47.41 14.07 -18.91
N LEU A 351 -47.07 13.85 -20.19
CA LEU A 351 -45.97 12.94 -20.58
C LEU A 351 -44.59 13.59 -20.39
N ARG A 352 -44.48 14.92 -20.44
CA ARG A 352 -43.26 15.65 -20.06
C ARG A 352 -43.09 15.61 -18.53
N GLU A 353 -44.15 15.89 -17.79
CA GLU A 353 -44.17 15.82 -16.31
C GLU A 353 -43.74 14.44 -15.80
N GLY A 354 -44.40 13.36 -16.24
CA GLY A 354 -43.99 11.99 -15.90
C GLY A 354 -42.64 11.53 -16.51
N ARG A 355 -41.89 12.39 -17.22
CA ARG A 355 -40.47 12.18 -17.54
C ARG A 355 -39.56 12.98 -16.60
N TYR A 356 -39.95 14.19 -16.22
CA TYR A 356 -39.29 14.97 -15.18
C TYR A 356 -39.25 14.19 -13.87
N ASP A 357 -40.40 13.68 -13.42
CA ASP A 357 -40.50 12.96 -12.15
C ASP A 357 -39.60 11.72 -12.12
N ARG A 358 -39.50 10.98 -13.24
CA ARG A 358 -38.60 9.82 -13.36
C ARG A 358 -37.12 10.19 -13.46
N MET A 359 -36.80 11.35 -14.02
CA MET A 359 -35.43 11.86 -14.12
C MET A 359 -34.90 12.33 -12.76
N VAL A 360 -35.75 13.02 -11.99
CA VAL A 360 -35.39 13.61 -10.69
C VAL A 360 -35.41 12.58 -9.55
N ARG A 361 -36.33 11.61 -9.60
CA ARG A 361 -36.51 10.63 -8.52
C ARG A 361 -35.27 9.78 -8.24
N GLY A 362 -34.53 9.35 -9.27
CA GLY A 362 -33.33 8.51 -9.09
C GLY A 362 -32.24 9.19 -8.26
N PRO A 363 -31.73 10.36 -8.69
CA PRO A 363 -30.76 11.15 -7.92
C PRO A 363 -31.25 11.54 -6.52
N GLN A 364 -32.55 11.88 -6.36
CA GLN A 364 -33.12 12.17 -5.05
C GLN A 364 -33.14 10.94 -4.13
N GLU A 365 -33.59 9.77 -4.61
CA GLU A 365 -33.57 8.52 -3.86
C GLU A 365 -32.13 8.07 -3.50
N ARG A 366 -31.13 8.34 -4.36
CA ARG A 366 -29.70 8.09 -4.08
C ARG A 366 -29.22 8.95 -2.90
N LEU A 367 -29.39 10.27 -3.01
CA LEU A 367 -29.01 11.22 -1.97
C LEU A 367 -29.74 10.98 -0.64
N GLU A 368 -31.04 10.68 -0.66
CA GLU A 368 -31.84 10.41 0.54
C GLU A 368 -31.30 9.18 1.30
N LYS A 369 -30.93 8.10 0.60
CA LYS A 369 -30.37 6.88 1.19
C LYS A 369 -29.00 7.13 1.82
N ALA A 370 -28.12 7.85 1.14
CA ALA A 370 -26.81 8.20 1.66
C ALA A 370 -26.89 9.15 2.87
N LEU A 371 -27.80 10.14 2.83
CA LEU A 371 -28.05 11.03 3.98
C LEU A 371 -28.62 10.27 5.18
N ALA A 372 -29.46 9.25 4.99
CA ALA A 372 -29.95 8.39 6.07
C ALA A 372 -28.83 7.54 6.70
N MET A 373 -27.85 7.07 5.91
CA MET A 373 -26.65 6.41 6.46
C MET A 373 -25.83 7.39 7.32
N ARG A 374 -25.64 8.63 6.86
CA ARG A 374 -24.97 9.68 7.65
C ARG A 374 -25.72 9.98 8.95
N GLU A 375 -27.04 10.12 8.89
CA GLU A 375 -27.89 10.29 10.08
C GLU A 375 -27.71 9.12 11.06
N ALA A 376 -27.77 7.88 10.58
CA ALA A 376 -27.55 6.68 11.39
C ALA A 376 -26.18 6.69 12.10
N MET A 377 -25.13 7.17 11.42
CA MET A 377 -23.78 7.31 11.98
C MET A 377 -23.56 8.56 12.85
N SER A 378 -24.51 9.51 12.91
CA SER A 378 -24.33 10.78 13.61
C SER A 378 -24.65 10.73 15.11
N ILE A 379 -24.06 11.62 15.90
CA ILE A 379 -24.35 11.79 17.33
C ILE A 379 -25.83 12.17 17.53
N ASP A 380 -26.56 11.42 18.35
CA ASP A 380 -28.02 11.55 18.56
C ASP A 380 -28.88 11.51 17.26
N GLY A 381 -28.34 11.05 16.13
CA GLY A 381 -29.01 11.16 14.82
C GLY A 381 -28.99 12.58 14.23
N ASP A 382 -28.08 13.46 14.66
CA ASP A 382 -27.97 14.84 14.20
C ASP A 382 -26.65 15.08 13.46
N PRO A 383 -26.65 15.09 12.10
CA PRO A 383 -25.45 15.33 11.30
C PRO A 383 -24.73 16.65 11.58
N SER A 384 -25.37 17.64 12.21
CA SER A 384 -24.70 18.89 12.59
C SER A 384 -23.73 18.74 13.76
N LYS A 385 -23.81 17.62 14.51
CA LYS A 385 -22.89 17.26 15.59
C LYS A 385 -21.70 16.42 15.12
N GLY A 386 -21.74 15.93 13.87
CA GLY A 386 -20.73 15.02 13.31
C GLY A 386 -20.96 13.54 13.65
N TYR A 387 -20.05 12.71 13.16
CA TYR A 387 -20.07 11.26 13.35
C TYR A 387 -19.84 10.85 14.81
N ASP A 388 -20.61 9.87 15.26
CA ASP A 388 -20.47 9.29 16.59
C ASP A 388 -19.20 8.41 16.66
N PRO A 389 -18.28 8.64 17.62
CA PRO A 389 -17.10 7.79 17.79
C PRO A 389 -17.45 6.38 18.28
N ASN A 390 -18.62 6.16 18.88
CA ASN A 390 -19.08 4.85 19.34
C ASN A 390 -19.80 4.03 18.25
N LYS A 391 -19.87 4.54 17.00
CA LYS A 391 -20.48 3.85 15.87
C LYS A 391 -19.44 3.49 14.82
N TYR A 392 -19.49 2.25 14.34
CA TYR A 392 -18.55 1.71 13.35
C TYR A 392 -19.31 1.25 12.10
N LEU A 393 -19.01 1.87 10.95
CA LEU A 393 -19.56 1.48 9.65
C LEU A 393 -18.65 0.39 9.07
N MET A 394 -19.05 -0.88 9.21
CA MET A 394 -18.22 -2.06 8.92
C MET A 394 -18.46 -2.67 7.54
N LEU A 395 -19.52 -2.22 6.86
CA LEU A 395 -19.90 -2.60 5.51
C LEU A 395 -20.54 -1.36 4.87
N LEU A 396 -20.20 -1.06 3.63
CA LEU A 396 -20.84 -0.05 2.80
C LEU A 396 -20.76 -0.43 1.32
N GLU A 397 -21.85 -0.96 0.75
CA GLU A 397 -21.90 -1.28 -0.68
C GLU A 397 -22.92 -0.42 -1.42
N PHE A 398 -22.56 0.11 -2.60
CA PHE A 398 -23.46 0.76 -3.56
C PHE A 398 -23.63 -0.06 -4.87
N PRO A 399 -24.24 -1.27 -4.82
CA PRO A 399 -24.33 -2.18 -5.96
C PRO A 399 -25.21 -1.64 -7.10
N GLU A 400 -24.71 -1.69 -8.34
CA GLU A 400 -25.44 -1.20 -9.52
C GLU A 400 -26.83 -1.86 -9.66
N GLY A 401 -27.87 -1.03 -9.74
CA GLY A 401 -29.25 -1.47 -9.93
C GLY A 401 -29.91 -2.17 -8.72
N ARG A 402 -29.30 -2.07 -7.53
CA ARG A 402 -29.82 -2.63 -6.27
C ARG A 402 -29.89 -1.56 -5.18
N GLU A 403 -30.48 -1.90 -4.05
CA GLU A 403 -30.44 -1.04 -2.85
C GLU A 403 -29.02 -1.04 -2.25
N PRO A 404 -28.52 0.13 -1.80
CA PRO A 404 -27.34 0.23 -0.95
C PRO A 404 -27.41 -0.66 0.29
N ARG A 405 -26.24 -1.10 0.78
CA ARG A 405 -26.11 -1.96 1.96
C ARG A 405 -25.20 -1.29 2.98
N ALA A 406 -25.49 -1.53 4.26
CA ALA A 406 -24.63 -1.06 5.33
C ALA A 406 -24.71 -1.98 6.56
N ALA A 407 -23.62 -2.06 7.32
CA ALA A 407 -23.59 -2.67 8.64
C ALA A 407 -22.99 -1.68 9.64
N ILE A 408 -23.76 -1.32 10.66
CA ILE A 408 -23.37 -0.31 11.65
C ILE A 408 -23.36 -0.95 13.03
N ALA A 409 -22.18 -1.08 13.64
CA ALA A 409 -22.03 -1.48 15.03
C ALA A 409 -22.16 -0.26 15.97
N VAL A 410 -22.80 -0.45 17.12
CA VAL A 410 -22.82 0.46 18.26
C VAL A 410 -22.02 -0.18 19.39
N GLY A 411 -20.90 0.43 19.79
CA GLY A 411 -19.84 -0.22 20.58
C GLY A 411 -18.86 -0.99 19.68
N ASN A 412 -17.57 -1.03 20.05
CA ASN A 412 -16.54 -1.70 19.25
C ASN A 412 -16.75 -3.23 19.27
N PRO A 413 -17.03 -3.89 18.12
CA PRO A 413 -17.21 -5.34 18.08
C PRO A 413 -15.89 -6.12 18.25
N ASP A 414 -14.73 -5.50 18.00
CA ASP A 414 -13.42 -6.15 18.15
C ASP A 414 -13.01 -6.29 19.63
N GLU A 415 -13.59 -5.47 20.51
CA GLU A 415 -13.32 -5.43 21.95
C GLU A 415 -14.47 -5.99 22.82
N ALA A 416 -15.61 -6.34 22.22
CA ALA A 416 -16.82 -6.73 22.95
C ALA A 416 -16.88 -8.23 23.28
N GLU A 417 -17.06 -8.56 24.57
CA GLU A 417 -17.36 -9.95 24.99
C GLU A 417 -18.77 -10.41 24.56
N HIS A 418 -19.69 -9.47 24.31
CA HIS A 418 -21.06 -9.75 23.86
C HIS A 418 -21.39 -9.00 22.57
N VAL A 419 -21.63 -9.76 21.49
CA VAL A 419 -22.08 -9.22 20.20
C VAL A 419 -23.50 -9.69 19.91
N ALA A 420 -24.39 -8.76 19.58
CA ALA A 420 -25.73 -9.06 19.05
C ALA A 420 -25.94 -8.40 17.69
N VAL A 421 -26.71 -9.05 16.80
CA VAL A 421 -27.02 -8.53 15.46
C VAL A 421 -28.52 -8.37 15.32
N THR A 422 -28.98 -7.19 14.91
CA THR A 422 -30.36 -6.95 14.47
C THR A 422 -30.41 -6.91 12.96
N THR A 423 -31.28 -7.74 12.38
CA THR A 423 -31.50 -7.87 10.94
C THR A 423 -32.88 -7.34 10.55
N PRO A 424 -33.01 -6.71 9.37
CA PRO A 424 -34.23 -6.04 8.93
C PRO A 424 -35.38 -7.02 8.61
N GLY A 425 -36.59 -6.46 8.56
CA GLY A 425 -37.79 -7.18 8.19
C GLY A 425 -38.18 -6.99 6.71
N VAL A 426 -39.43 -7.32 6.40
CA VAL A 426 -40.07 -6.97 5.13
C VAL A 426 -40.22 -5.45 5.06
N GLY A 427 -40.01 -4.86 3.87
CA GLY A 427 -40.21 -3.44 3.62
C GLY A 427 -39.10 -2.50 4.15
N THR A 428 -38.05 -3.01 4.77
CA THR A 428 -36.91 -2.20 5.20
C THR A 428 -36.06 -1.72 4.02
N THR A 429 -35.66 -0.46 4.04
CA THR A 429 -34.83 0.25 3.05
C THR A 429 -33.62 0.89 3.74
N PRO A 430 -32.62 1.40 3.00
CA PRO A 430 -31.51 2.15 3.62
C PRO A 430 -31.98 3.37 4.42
N THR A 431 -33.09 4.00 4.03
CA THR A 431 -33.74 5.08 4.80
C THR A 431 -34.32 4.64 6.15
N SER A 432 -34.35 3.34 6.45
CA SER A 432 -34.71 2.80 7.76
C SER A 432 -33.53 2.65 8.73
N LEU A 433 -32.28 2.79 8.25
CA LEU A 433 -31.06 2.59 9.05
C LEU A 433 -30.99 3.46 10.33
N PRO A 434 -31.40 4.75 10.34
CA PRO A 434 -31.44 5.53 11.58
C PRO A 434 -32.27 4.88 12.70
N GLY A 435 -33.42 4.29 12.33
CA GLY A 435 -34.27 3.53 13.24
C GLY A 435 -33.59 2.25 13.74
N MET A 436 -33.01 1.46 12.83
CA MET A 436 -32.30 0.22 13.18
C MET A 436 -31.10 0.46 14.11
N VAL A 437 -30.34 1.54 13.89
CA VAL A 437 -29.21 1.91 14.76
C VAL A 437 -29.70 2.44 16.10
N SER A 438 -30.84 3.13 16.15
CA SER A 438 -31.48 3.53 17.42
C SER A 438 -31.93 2.32 18.23
N GLU A 439 -32.55 1.31 17.58
CA GLU A 439 -32.92 0.04 18.20
C GLU A 439 -31.69 -0.73 18.71
N ALA A 440 -30.63 -0.79 17.92
CA ALA A 440 -29.36 -1.40 18.31
C ALA A 440 -28.77 -0.71 19.55
N ALA A 441 -28.72 0.63 19.57
CA ALA A 441 -28.23 1.39 20.72
C ALA A 441 -29.07 1.20 21.98
N VAL A 442 -30.40 1.08 21.86
CA VAL A 442 -31.29 0.75 22.99
C VAL A 442 -31.02 -0.65 23.52
N LEU A 443 -30.83 -1.64 22.63
CA LEU A 443 -30.48 -3.01 23.01
C LEU A 443 -29.11 -3.08 23.70
N GLN A 444 -28.11 -2.34 23.19
CA GLN A 444 -26.76 -2.26 23.77
C GLN A 444 -26.81 -1.69 25.20
N ALA A 445 -27.49 -0.55 25.36
CA ALA A 445 -27.64 0.11 26.65
C ALA A 445 -28.42 -0.75 27.67
N GLU A 446 -29.41 -1.52 27.23
CA GLU A 446 -30.13 -2.44 28.12
C GLU A 446 -29.29 -3.67 28.48
N SER A 447 -28.58 -4.26 27.52
CA SER A 447 -27.64 -5.37 27.79
C SER A 447 -26.56 -4.96 28.79
N GLN A 448 -25.98 -3.76 28.67
CA GLN A 448 -25.02 -3.23 29.63
C GLN A 448 -25.62 -3.12 31.03
N ARG A 449 -26.83 -2.56 31.19
CA ARG A 449 -27.51 -2.49 32.49
C ARG A 449 -27.72 -3.87 33.12
N GLN A 450 -28.03 -4.90 32.32
CA GLN A 450 -28.20 -6.26 32.84
C GLN A 450 -26.87 -6.88 33.29
N LEU A 451 -25.75 -6.54 32.63
CA LEU A 451 -24.40 -6.89 33.10
C LEU A 451 -24.06 -6.15 34.41
N ASP A 452 -24.34 -4.86 34.49
CA ASP A 452 -24.15 -4.05 35.72
C ASP A 452 -24.94 -4.65 36.90
N PHE A 453 -26.22 -4.99 36.71
CA PHE A 453 -27.04 -5.66 37.73
C PHE A 453 -26.52 -7.05 38.12
N ALA A 454 -25.79 -7.72 37.23
CA ALA A 454 -25.14 -9.00 37.51
C ALA A 454 -23.74 -8.86 38.16
N GLY A 455 -23.24 -7.63 38.36
CA GLY A 455 -21.88 -7.37 38.84
C GLY A 455 -20.80 -7.67 37.80
N ARG A 456 -21.13 -7.48 36.52
CA ARG A 456 -20.28 -7.75 35.34
C ARG A 456 -20.00 -6.46 34.54
N GLU A 457 -19.97 -5.33 35.24
CA GLU A 457 -19.77 -3.96 34.73
C GLU A 457 -18.49 -3.72 33.89
N GLY A 458 -17.54 -4.67 33.93
CA GLY A 458 -16.32 -4.63 33.11
C GLY A 458 -16.44 -5.29 31.73
N GLU A 459 -17.55 -5.96 31.43
CA GLU A 459 -17.78 -6.62 30.14
C GLU A 459 -18.51 -5.66 29.17
N GLN A 460 -18.01 -5.60 27.93
CA GLN A 460 -18.45 -4.71 26.87
C GLN A 460 -19.48 -5.37 25.95
N VAL A 461 -20.39 -4.56 25.41
CA VAL A 461 -21.43 -5.00 24.47
C VAL A 461 -21.35 -4.20 23.18
N SER A 462 -21.34 -4.91 22.05
CA SER A 462 -21.56 -4.35 20.72
C SER A 462 -22.87 -4.85 20.12
N THR A 463 -23.64 -3.96 19.48
CA THR A 463 -24.86 -4.33 18.75
C THR A 463 -24.80 -3.83 17.31
N ILE A 464 -25.08 -4.71 16.35
CA ILE A 464 -24.88 -4.46 14.93
C ILE A 464 -26.24 -4.35 14.23
N ALA A 465 -26.54 -3.20 13.64
CA ALA A 465 -27.62 -3.03 12.68
C ALA A 465 -27.15 -3.48 11.29
N TRP A 466 -27.66 -4.60 10.78
CA TRP A 466 -27.15 -5.28 9.58
C TRP A 466 -28.12 -5.22 8.39
N LEU A 467 -27.89 -4.31 7.44
CA LEU A 467 -28.57 -4.25 6.14
C LEU A 467 -27.62 -4.75 5.02
N GLY A 468 -27.02 -5.94 5.19
CA GLY A 468 -26.13 -6.56 4.19
C GLY A 468 -26.84 -7.33 3.07
N TYR A 469 -28.16 -7.22 2.94
CA TYR A 469 -28.95 -7.88 1.89
C TYR A 469 -30.12 -7.00 1.45
N GLU A 470 -30.70 -7.27 0.27
CA GLU A 470 -31.91 -6.58 -0.19
C GLU A 470 -33.15 -7.26 0.42
N PRO A 471 -33.91 -6.60 1.32
CA PRO A 471 -35.05 -7.24 1.97
C PRO A 471 -36.24 -7.44 1.02
N PRO A 472 -37.14 -8.40 1.30
CA PRO A 472 -38.35 -8.57 0.51
C PRO A 472 -39.19 -7.28 0.50
N ARG A 473 -39.62 -6.87 -0.71
CA ARG A 473 -40.54 -5.74 -0.93
C ARG A 473 -41.99 -6.22 -0.75
N GLU A 474 -42.86 -5.34 -0.25
CA GLU A 474 -44.32 -5.56 -0.16
C GLU A 474 -45.03 -5.45 -1.52
#